data_AF-A0A7V6RM48-F1
#
_entry.id   AF-A0A7V6RM48-F1
#
_cell.length_a   1.000
_cell.length_b   1.000
_cell.length_c   1.000
_cell.angle_alpha   90.00
_cell.angle_beta   90.00
_cell.angle_gamma   90.00
#
_symmetry.space_group_name_H-M   'P 1'
#
loop_
_entity.id
_entity.type
_entity.pdbx_description
1 polymer ?
#
loop_
_entity_poly.entity_id
_entity_poly.type
_entity_poly.pdbx_seq_one_letter_code
_entity_poly.pdbx_strand_id
1 'polypeptide(L)'
;MVKMKGAEILLHCLMAQGVDTVFGYPGGAVLPIYDALYDSPIKHYLVRHEQGAIHAADGYARATGKVGVCIATSGPGATNLITGIATANMDSIPLVVFTGQVATAFIGRDAFQEADITGITLPITKYNYLVERTEDLSQVVKEAFHIASTNRPGPVVVDLPKDVMEQTIDFQDNSKEINMRGYRVVKGFNAGQVIAAAELINEARKPVIYAGGGVIASNAAEELRALAEKRKIPVTTTLMGIGAFPGNHYLSLGMLGMHGTRYANYAIGECDTLLAVGVRFDDRVTGKIEQFAPNARIIHIDIDAAEIGKNVEVDIPIVGDVKEVLQALLPRIEQREELDDWHKTIDRWKDEYPMYYGAASQGRIMPQHIVEKIYDLTRGEAIITTEVGQNQMWAAQYYKFKYPRTFLTSGGLGTMGYGFPAAIGAKVGCPDRPVIDIAGDGSIQMNIQ
;
A
#
# COMPACT_ATOMS: atom_id res chain seq x y z
N MET A 1 -4.65 1.57 39.96
CA MET A 1 -5.13 0.42 39.18
C MET A 1 -6.62 0.61 38.95
N VAL A 2 -7.05 0.51 37.71
CA VAL A 2 -8.47 0.64 37.32
C VAL A 2 -8.92 -0.74 36.87
N LYS A 3 -10.06 -1.21 37.37
CA LYS A 3 -10.61 -2.48 36.91
C LYS A 3 -11.18 -2.31 35.51
N MET A 4 -10.64 -3.06 34.55
CA MET A 4 -11.06 -3.00 33.15
C MET A 4 -11.22 -4.41 32.59
N LYS A 5 -12.24 -4.61 31.76
CA LYS A 5 -12.42 -5.79 30.92
C LYS A 5 -11.43 -5.78 29.75
N GLY A 6 -11.07 -6.95 29.24
CA GLY A 6 -10.22 -7.08 28.06
C GLY A 6 -10.68 -6.24 26.86
N ALA A 7 -11.98 -6.19 26.60
CA ALA A 7 -12.56 -5.34 25.56
C ALA A 7 -12.29 -3.83 25.78
N GLU A 8 -12.41 -3.33 27.01
CA GLU A 8 -12.13 -1.93 27.36
C GLU A 8 -10.63 -1.62 27.23
N ILE A 9 -9.78 -2.58 27.63
CA ILE A 9 -8.32 -2.49 27.47
C ILE A 9 -7.95 -2.39 25.99
N LEU A 10 -8.56 -3.22 25.13
CA LEU A 10 -8.35 -3.16 23.69
C LEU A 10 -8.68 -1.76 23.15
N LEU A 11 -9.86 -1.21 23.45
CA LEU A 11 -10.24 0.12 22.98
C LEU A 11 -9.33 1.22 23.52
N HIS A 12 -8.92 1.14 24.79
CA HIS A 12 -7.92 2.03 25.37
C HIS A 12 -6.61 1.99 24.58
N CYS A 13 -6.13 0.79 24.24
CA CYS A 13 -4.90 0.62 23.46
C CYS A 13 -5.06 1.14 22.02
N LEU A 14 -6.20 0.92 21.37
CA LEU A 14 -6.48 1.49 20.05
C LEU A 14 -6.43 3.02 20.06
N MET A 15 -7.07 3.66 21.04
CA MET A 15 -6.99 5.12 21.20
C MET A 15 -5.55 5.60 21.45
N ALA A 16 -4.77 4.86 22.24
CA ALA A 16 -3.35 5.17 22.46
C ALA A 16 -2.50 5.04 21.19
N GLN A 17 -2.89 4.18 20.23
CA GLN A 17 -2.30 4.10 18.89
C GLN A 17 -2.83 5.17 17.92
N GLY A 18 -3.69 6.09 18.40
CA GLY A 18 -4.28 7.15 17.59
C GLY A 18 -5.40 6.68 16.67
N VAL A 19 -6.00 5.51 16.94
CA VAL A 19 -7.13 4.98 16.18
C VAL A 19 -8.38 5.78 16.53
N ASP A 20 -8.98 6.38 15.51
CA ASP A 20 -10.24 7.13 15.59
C ASP A 20 -11.40 6.42 14.88
N THR A 21 -11.07 5.41 14.05
CA THR A 21 -11.99 4.79 13.10
C THR A 21 -11.70 3.29 13.03
N VAL A 22 -12.75 2.47 13.05
CA VAL A 22 -12.68 1.03 12.78
C VAL A 22 -13.77 0.62 11.80
N PHE A 23 -13.47 -0.34 10.93
CA PHE A 23 -14.45 -0.96 10.04
C PHE A 23 -14.74 -2.37 10.53
N GLY A 24 -16.00 -2.78 10.58
CA GLY A 24 -16.27 -4.13 11.07
C GLY A 24 -17.70 -4.61 10.98
N TYR A 25 -17.87 -5.88 11.32
CA TYR A 25 -19.16 -6.55 11.41
C TYR A 25 -19.29 -7.29 12.76
N PRO A 26 -20.42 -7.11 13.50
CA PRO A 26 -20.59 -7.74 14.81
C PRO A 26 -20.90 -9.23 14.72
N GLY A 27 -20.54 -9.96 15.78
CA GLY A 27 -20.91 -11.37 15.95
C GLY A 27 -20.57 -11.88 17.34
N GLY A 28 -20.99 -13.11 17.65
CA GLY A 28 -21.03 -13.65 19.02
C GLY A 28 -19.72 -13.61 19.80
N ALA A 29 -18.58 -13.81 19.11
CA ALA A 29 -17.25 -13.85 19.74
C ALA A 29 -16.68 -12.46 20.04
N VAL A 30 -17.11 -11.42 19.31
CA VAL A 30 -16.66 -10.03 19.49
C VAL A 30 -17.69 -9.14 20.19
N LEU A 31 -18.83 -9.69 20.64
CA LEU A 31 -19.84 -8.92 21.37
C LEU A 31 -19.28 -8.09 22.54
N PRO A 32 -18.32 -8.58 23.36
CA PRO A 32 -17.74 -7.76 24.42
C PRO A 32 -17.05 -6.49 23.89
N ILE A 33 -16.44 -6.56 22.70
CA ILE A 33 -15.79 -5.42 22.05
C ILE A 33 -16.85 -4.43 21.54
N TYR A 34 -17.94 -4.93 20.95
CA TYR A 34 -19.03 -4.07 20.48
C TYR A 34 -19.83 -3.42 21.61
N ASP A 35 -19.97 -4.10 22.75
CA ASP A 35 -20.53 -3.54 23.98
C ASP A 35 -19.68 -2.36 24.45
N ALA A 36 -18.35 -2.54 24.54
CA ALA A 36 -17.43 -1.47 24.92
C ALA A 36 -17.35 -0.32 23.88
N LEU A 37 -17.55 -0.62 22.58
CA LEU A 37 -17.56 0.40 21.53
C LEU A 37 -18.73 1.38 21.66
N TYR A 38 -19.84 0.99 22.30
CA TYR A 38 -21.02 1.84 22.46
C TYR A 38 -20.70 3.15 23.19
N ASP A 39 -19.82 3.09 24.20
CA ASP A 39 -19.38 4.23 25.00
C ASP A 39 -18.04 4.82 24.53
N SER A 40 -17.48 4.31 23.43
CA SER A 40 -16.16 4.72 22.90
C SER A 40 -16.27 5.92 21.95
N PRO A 41 -15.28 6.84 21.93
CA PRO A 41 -15.19 7.87 20.90
C PRO A 41 -14.74 7.32 19.53
N ILE A 42 -14.26 6.06 19.46
CA ILE A 42 -13.88 5.42 18.21
C ILE A 42 -15.12 5.25 17.33
N LYS A 43 -15.06 5.73 16.09
CA LYS A 43 -16.15 5.58 15.13
C LYS A 43 -16.11 4.20 14.50
N HIS A 44 -17.15 3.41 14.75
CA HIS A 44 -17.39 2.15 14.05
C HIS A 44 -18.17 2.39 12.75
N TYR A 45 -17.65 1.85 11.65
CA TYR A 45 -18.34 1.80 10.36
C TYR A 45 -18.79 0.37 10.08
N LEU A 46 -20.09 0.14 10.25
CA LEU A 46 -20.74 -1.12 9.95
C LEU A 46 -20.80 -1.37 8.45
N VAL A 47 -20.22 -2.49 8.02
CA VAL A 47 -20.29 -2.94 6.63
C VAL A 47 -21.45 -3.92 6.42
N ARG A 48 -21.58 -4.46 5.21
CA ARG A 48 -22.55 -5.51 4.87
C ARG A 48 -21.93 -6.89 4.65
N HIS A 49 -20.60 -6.95 4.58
CA HIS A 49 -19.80 -8.17 4.51
C HIS A 49 -18.38 -7.87 5.02
N GLU A 50 -17.74 -8.77 5.75
CA GLU A 50 -16.41 -8.53 6.36
C GLU A 50 -15.32 -8.25 5.32
N GLN A 51 -15.41 -8.83 4.12
CA GLN A 51 -14.54 -8.47 2.99
C GLN A 51 -14.61 -6.96 2.67
N GLY A 52 -15.80 -6.36 2.77
CA GLY A 52 -15.97 -4.91 2.65
C GLY A 52 -15.31 -4.13 3.80
N ALA A 53 -15.32 -4.66 5.03
CA ALA A 53 -14.65 -4.01 6.17
C ALA A 53 -13.14 -3.93 5.96
N ILE A 54 -12.51 -5.03 5.53
CA ILE A 54 -11.06 -5.03 5.33
C ILE A 54 -10.63 -4.22 4.12
N HIS A 55 -11.40 -4.21 3.02
CA HIS A 55 -11.10 -3.35 1.88
C HIS A 55 -11.35 -1.86 2.19
N ALA A 56 -12.32 -1.53 3.04
CA ALA A 56 -12.47 -0.17 3.55
C ALA A 56 -11.31 0.23 4.49
N ALA A 57 -10.86 -0.66 5.38
CA ALA A 57 -9.68 -0.42 6.20
C ALA A 57 -8.41 -0.23 5.35
N ASP A 58 -8.25 -1.02 4.27
CA ASP A 58 -7.18 -0.88 3.28
C ASP A 58 -7.25 0.48 2.57
N GLY A 59 -8.41 0.86 2.05
CA GLY A 59 -8.61 2.17 1.40
C GLY A 59 -8.33 3.35 2.35
N TYR A 60 -8.76 3.25 3.60
CA TYR A 60 -8.43 4.23 4.66
C TYR A 60 -6.92 4.32 4.87
N ALA A 61 -6.23 3.18 5.00
CA ALA A 61 -4.78 3.13 5.23
C ALA A 61 -4.01 3.75 4.07
N ARG A 62 -4.39 3.43 2.82
CA ARG A 62 -3.75 3.98 1.63
C ARG A 62 -3.91 5.49 1.53
N ALA A 63 -5.14 5.99 1.70
CA ALA A 63 -5.46 7.41 1.58
C ALA A 63 -4.78 8.26 2.67
N THR A 64 -4.77 7.77 3.91
CA THR A 64 -4.32 8.56 5.08
C THR A 64 -2.84 8.34 5.43
N GLY A 65 -2.28 7.18 5.06
CA GLY A 65 -0.98 6.74 5.55
C GLY A 65 -0.97 6.25 7.00
N LYS A 66 -2.13 6.19 7.66
CA LYS A 66 -2.30 5.55 8.97
C LYS A 66 -2.47 4.04 8.82
N VAL A 67 -2.39 3.31 9.93
CA VAL A 67 -2.75 1.89 10.00
C VAL A 67 -4.27 1.76 9.90
N GLY A 68 -4.76 0.93 8.97
CA GLY A 68 -6.19 0.60 8.88
C GLY A 68 -6.57 -0.45 9.91
N VAL A 69 -7.75 -0.32 10.53
CA VAL A 69 -8.22 -1.24 11.57
C VAL A 69 -9.53 -1.90 11.16
N CYS A 70 -9.55 -3.23 11.20
CA CYS A 70 -10.71 -4.06 10.87
C CYS A 70 -11.09 -4.97 12.05
N ILE A 71 -12.39 -5.14 12.31
CA ILE A 71 -12.91 -6.04 13.35
C ILE A 71 -13.94 -7.01 12.76
N ALA A 72 -13.73 -8.31 12.96
CA ALA A 72 -14.71 -9.36 12.61
C ALA A 72 -14.89 -10.38 13.75
N THR A 73 -16.02 -11.08 13.75
CA THR A 73 -16.25 -12.21 14.67
C THR A 73 -15.42 -13.45 14.26
N SER A 74 -15.48 -14.50 15.08
CA SER A 74 -14.84 -15.80 14.84
C SER A 74 -15.40 -16.54 13.62
N GLY A 75 -14.75 -17.64 13.25
CA GLY A 75 -15.24 -18.58 12.24
C GLY A 75 -15.48 -17.88 10.90
N PRO A 76 -16.73 -17.82 10.40
CA PRO A 76 -17.05 -17.22 9.11
C PRO A 76 -16.69 -15.74 9.01
N GLY A 77 -16.79 -14.97 10.09
CA GLY A 77 -16.43 -13.55 10.06
C GLY A 77 -14.94 -13.37 9.78
N ALA A 78 -14.11 -14.17 10.45
CA ALA A 78 -12.67 -14.18 10.27
C ALA A 78 -12.25 -14.71 8.89
N THR A 79 -12.88 -15.79 8.40
CA THR A 79 -12.54 -16.35 7.08
C THR A 79 -12.99 -15.48 5.91
N ASN A 80 -14.02 -14.64 6.09
CA ASN A 80 -14.42 -13.64 5.10
C ASN A 80 -13.37 -12.52 4.88
N LEU A 81 -12.41 -12.37 5.80
CA LEU A 81 -11.34 -11.36 5.70
C LEU A 81 -10.15 -11.82 4.85
N ILE A 82 -10.02 -13.13 4.57
CA ILE A 82 -8.80 -13.74 3.99
C ILE A 82 -8.36 -13.07 2.70
N THR A 83 -9.28 -12.80 1.77
CA THR A 83 -8.95 -12.12 0.52
C THR A 83 -8.40 -10.70 0.75
N GLY A 84 -8.97 -9.95 1.69
CA GLY A 84 -8.49 -8.61 2.03
C GLY A 84 -7.14 -8.62 2.73
N ILE A 85 -6.90 -9.60 3.60
CA ILE A 85 -5.60 -9.82 4.26
C ILE A 85 -4.54 -10.09 3.18
N ALA A 86 -4.80 -11.02 2.27
CA ALA A 86 -3.89 -11.33 1.17
C ALA A 86 -3.65 -10.13 0.23
N THR A 87 -4.70 -9.33 -0.03
CA THR A 87 -4.61 -8.10 -0.83
C THR A 87 -3.63 -7.12 -0.18
N ALA A 88 -3.83 -6.80 1.10
CA ALA A 88 -2.98 -5.90 1.85
C ALA A 88 -1.54 -6.43 1.97
N ASN A 89 -1.36 -7.74 2.11
CA ASN A 89 -0.03 -8.35 2.17
C ASN A 89 0.75 -8.21 0.86
N MET A 90 0.12 -8.50 -0.27
CA MET A 90 0.76 -8.38 -1.59
C MET A 90 1.10 -6.93 -1.93
N ASP A 91 0.27 -5.98 -1.49
CA ASP A 91 0.44 -4.55 -1.76
C ASP A 91 1.18 -3.78 -0.65
N SER A 92 1.60 -4.47 0.42
CA SER A 92 2.34 -3.89 1.55
C SER A 92 1.57 -2.77 2.27
N ILE A 93 0.31 -3.03 2.62
CA ILE A 93 -0.59 -2.07 3.25
C ILE A 93 -0.67 -2.32 4.77
N PRO A 94 -0.42 -1.29 5.61
CA PRO A 94 -0.43 -1.45 7.06
C PRO A 94 -1.86 -1.63 7.58
N LEU A 95 -2.19 -2.85 8.00
CA LEU A 95 -3.47 -3.18 8.63
C LEU A 95 -3.25 -3.88 9.96
N VAL A 96 -4.12 -3.62 10.92
CA VAL A 96 -4.29 -4.49 12.10
C VAL A 96 -5.71 -5.01 12.10
N VAL A 97 -5.82 -6.34 12.03
CA VAL A 97 -7.07 -7.07 11.83
C VAL A 97 -7.38 -7.84 13.11
N PHE A 98 -8.43 -7.42 13.80
CA PHE A 98 -8.90 -8.07 15.01
C PHE A 98 -10.00 -9.07 14.68
N THR A 99 -9.79 -10.33 15.04
CA THR A 99 -10.78 -11.39 14.91
C THR A 99 -11.19 -11.86 16.30
N GLY A 100 -12.49 -12.02 16.54
CA GLY A 100 -12.93 -12.76 17.72
C GLY A 100 -12.61 -14.23 17.57
N GLN A 101 -12.48 -14.93 18.70
CA GLN A 101 -12.30 -16.37 18.75
C GLN A 101 -13.22 -16.99 19.80
N VAL A 102 -13.47 -18.30 19.67
CA VAL A 102 -14.08 -19.08 20.75
C VAL A 102 -13.28 -18.94 22.04
N ALA A 103 -13.90 -19.23 23.18
CA ALA A 103 -13.19 -19.12 24.46
C ALA A 103 -11.98 -20.07 24.49
N THR A 104 -10.89 -19.69 25.17
CA THR A 104 -9.61 -20.43 25.16
C THR A 104 -9.76 -21.93 25.40
N ALA A 105 -10.63 -22.33 26.34
CA ALA A 105 -10.89 -23.74 26.67
C ALA A 105 -11.56 -24.58 25.57
N PHE A 106 -12.12 -23.92 24.54
CA PHE A 106 -12.77 -24.55 23.40
C PHE A 106 -11.91 -24.60 22.13
N ILE A 107 -10.76 -23.92 22.13
CA ILE A 107 -9.83 -23.94 20.99
C ILE A 107 -9.30 -25.37 20.77
N GLY A 108 -9.27 -25.81 19.51
CA GLY A 108 -8.89 -27.14 19.06
C GLY A 108 -9.96 -28.21 19.28
N ARG A 109 -11.24 -27.85 19.42
CA ARG A 109 -12.32 -28.80 19.76
C ARG A 109 -13.49 -28.80 18.77
N ASP A 110 -13.32 -28.22 17.59
CA ASP A 110 -14.37 -28.05 16.58
C ASP A 110 -15.61 -27.34 17.17
N ALA A 111 -15.37 -26.30 17.97
CA ALA A 111 -16.42 -25.54 18.63
C ALA A 111 -17.25 -24.73 17.62
N PHE A 112 -18.43 -24.29 18.05
CA PHE A 112 -19.32 -23.49 17.21
C PHE A 112 -18.63 -22.18 16.78
N GLN A 113 -18.57 -21.95 15.47
CA GLN A 113 -17.88 -20.82 14.84
C GLN A 113 -16.38 -20.73 15.20
N GLU A 114 -15.73 -21.85 15.44
CA GLU A 114 -14.27 -21.94 15.52
C GLU A 114 -13.65 -22.01 14.11
N ALA A 115 -12.54 -21.30 13.92
CA ALA A 115 -11.63 -21.49 12.80
C ALA A 115 -10.20 -21.21 13.26
N ASP A 116 -9.23 -22.00 12.80
CA ASP A 116 -7.80 -21.73 13.00
C ASP A 116 -7.33 -20.58 12.11
N ILE A 117 -7.76 -19.36 12.45
CA ILE A 117 -7.46 -18.17 11.66
C ILE A 117 -5.96 -17.87 11.65
N THR A 118 -5.24 -18.21 12.73
CA THR A 118 -3.78 -18.08 12.78
C THR A 118 -3.09 -18.98 11.78
N GLY A 119 -3.50 -20.24 11.63
CA GLY A 119 -2.97 -21.15 10.63
C GLY A 119 -3.34 -20.70 9.21
N ILE A 120 -4.59 -20.30 8.99
CA ILE A 120 -5.09 -19.85 7.67
C ILE A 120 -4.36 -18.58 7.19
N THR A 121 -4.08 -17.64 8.10
CA THR A 121 -3.51 -16.32 7.75
C THR A 121 -1.99 -16.26 7.79
N LEU A 122 -1.31 -17.29 8.29
CA LEU A 122 0.15 -17.34 8.40
C LEU A 122 0.90 -16.97 7.10
N PRO A 123 0.54 -17.50 5.90
CA PRO A 123 1.27 -17.19 4.67
C PRO A 123 0.92 -15.82 4.04
N ILE A 124 -0.12 -15.16 4.56
CA ILE A 124 -0.67 -13.93 3.99
C ILE A 124 -0.68 -12.77 4.98
N THR A 125 0.10 -12.87 6.06
CA THR A 125 0.29 -11.78 7.03
C THR A 125 1.76 -11.55 7.28
N LYS A 126 2.12 -10.35 7.74
CA LYS A 126 3.47 -10.10 8.27
C LYS A 126 3.70 -10.86 9.58
N TYR A 127 2.64 -10.94 10.37
CA TYR A 127 2.63 -11.64 11.64
C TYR A 127 1.18 -11.89 12.07
N ASN A 128 0.96 -12.85 12.96
CA ASN A 128 -0.31 -13.01 13.63
C ASN A 128 -0.13 -13.45 15.09
N TYR A 129 -1.15 -13.14 15.90
CA TYR A 129 -1.19 -13.44 17.33
C TYR A 129 -2.47 -14.19 17.66
N LEU A 130 -2.38 -15.13 18.60
CA LEU A 130 -3.50 -15.62 19.39
C LEU A 130 -3.30 -15.12 20.83
N VAL A 131 -4.20 -14.29 21.34
CA VAL A 131 -4.05 -13.71 22.68
C VAL A 131 -4.64 -14.66 23.72
N GLU A 132 -3.80 -15.31 24.52
CA GLU A 132 -4.26 -16.30 25.51
C GLU A 132 -4.60 -15.70 26.87
N ARG A 133 -4.13 -14.48 27.17
CA ARG A 133 -4.32 -13.83 28.47
C ARG A 133 -4.63 -12.35 28.35
N THR A 134 -5.52 -11.87 29.20
CA THR A 134 -5.99 -10.48 29.21
C THR A 134 -4.87 -9.49 29.51
N GLU A 135 -3.89 -9.90 30.32
CA GLU A 135 -2.73 -9.10 30.70
C GLU A 135 -1.79 -8.81 29.51
N ASP A 136 -1.84 -9.63 28.45
CA ASP A 136 -0.95 -9.50 27.29
C ASP A 136 -1.51 -8.54 26.22
N LEU A 137 -2.80 -8.18 26.30
CA LEU A 137 -3.48 -7.38 25.27
C LEU A 137 -2.77 -6.07 24.93
N SER A 138 -2.36 -5.32 25.95
CA SER A 138 -1.72 -4.03 25.74
C SER A 138 -0.39 -4.16 24.98
N GLN A 139 0.40 -5.18 25.32
CA GLN A 139 1.67 -5.44 24.64
C GLN A 139 1.42 -5.95 23.21
N VAL A 140 0.51 -6.90 23.01
CA VAL A 140 0.20 -7.46 21.69
C VAL A 140 -0.34 -6.39 20.74
N VAL A 141 -1.26 -5.53 21.18
CA VAL A 141 -1.77 -4.44 20.35
C VAL A 141 -0.64 -3.48 19.95
N LYS A 142 0.20 -3.09 20.91
CA LYS A 142 1.35 -2.21 20.64
C LYS A 142 2.34 -2.82 19.64
N GLU A 143 2.64 -4.12 19.78
CA GLU A 143 3.50 -4.84 18.83
C GLU A 143 2.83 -4.97 17.46
N ALA A 144 1.54 -5.29 17.39
CA ALA A 144 0.82 -5.45 16.13
C ALA A 144 0.84 -4.17 15.29
N PHE A 145 0.60 -3.01 15.90
CA PHE A 145 0.69 -1.71 15.21
C PHE A 145 2.11 -1.39 14.77
N HIS A 146 3.12 -1.70 15.60
CA HIS A 146 4.51 -1.50 15.24
C HIS A 146 4.91 -2.36 14.04
N ILE A 147 4.66 -3.67 14.10
CA ILE A 147 4.95 -4.59 12.99
C ILE A 147 4.19 -4.16 11.74
N ALA A 148 2.91 -3.82 11.82
CA ALA A 148 2.12 -3.44 10.65
C ALA A 148 2.71 -2.23 9.92
N SER A 149 3.23 -1.25 10.67
CA SER A 149 3.68 0.05 10.15
C SER A 149 5.17 0.17 9.83
N THR A 150 6.05 -0.63 10.44
CA THR A 150 7.51 -0.50 10.26
C THR A 150 8.11 -1.44 9.20
N ASN A 151 9.30 -1.08 8.70
CA ASN A 151 9.96 -1.69 7.54
C ASN A 151 9.01 -1.67 6.32
N ARG A 152 8.94 -2.75 5.55
CA ARG A 152 7.90 -2.92 4.53
C ARG A 152 6.54 -3.12 5.19
N PRO A 153 5.55 -2.21 5.08
CA PRO A 153 4.28 -2.34 5.81
C PRO A 153 3.46 -3.56 5.36
N GLY A 154 2.46 -3.95 6.15
CA GLY A 154 1.61 -5.09 5.83
C GLY A 154 0.64 -5.47 6.95
N PRO A 155 -0.24 -6.46 6.73
CA PRO A 155 -1.29 -6.81 7.67
C PRO A 155 -0.75 -7.65 8.84
N VAL A 156 -1.26 -7.35 10.04
CA VAL A 156 -1.09 -8.17 11.24
C VAL A 156 -2.46 -8.60 11.75
N VAL A 157 -2.64 -9.89 12.02
CA VAL A 157 -3.88 -10.44 12.58
C VAL A 157 -3.72 -10.65 14.09
N VAL A 158 -4.71 -10.22 14.87
CA VAL A 158 -4.75 -10.43 16.32
C VAL A 158 -6.06 -11.14 16.65
N ASP A 159 -5.95 -12.42 17.01
CA ASP A 159 -7.08 -13.27 17.36
C ASP A 159 -7.38 -13.19 18.85
N LEU A 160 -8.65 -12.93 19.18
CA LEU A 160 -9.12 -12.48 20.49
C LEU A 160 -10.17 -13.45 21.05
N PRO A 161 -9.77 -14.43 21.89
CA PRO A 161 -10.70 -15.30 22.59
C PRO A 161 -11.72 -14.53 23.42
N LYS A 162 -12.98 -14.99 23.35
CA LYS A 162 -14.10 -14.30 24.00
C LYS A 162 -13.90 -14.13 25.53
N ASP A 163 -13.42 -15.16 26.21
CA ASP A 163 -13.15 -15.13 27.65
C ASP A 163 -12.04 -14.14 28.03
N VAL A 164 -11.03 -13.97 27.17
CA VAL A 164 -9.99 -12.93 27.33
C VAL A 164 -10.59 -11.53 27.20
N MET A 165 -11.58 -11.34 26.32
CA MET A 165 -12.27 -10.05 26.17
C MET A 165 -13.25 -9.75 27.32
N GLU A 166 -13.81 -10.77 27.96
CA GLU A 166 -14.77 -10.64 29.06
C GLU A 166 -14.10 -10.54 30.45
N GLN A 167 -12.90 -11.11 30.61
CA GLN A 167 -12.17 -11.10 31.87
C GLN A 167 -11.84 -9.67 32.32
N THR A 168 -12.13 -9.38 33.60
CA THR A 168 -11.76 -8.12 34.26
C THR A 168 -10.46 -8.29 35.03
N ILE A 169 -9.52 -7.38 34.83
CA ILE A 169 -8.24 -7.34 35.56
C ILE A 169 -8.04 -5.96 36.20
N ASP A 170 -7.19 -5.89 37.23
CA ASP A 170 -6.67 -4.63 37.75
C ASP A 170 -5.65 -4.07 36.74
N PHE A 171 -6.15 -3.31 35.76
CA PHE A 171 -5.34 -2.83 34.65
C PHE A 171 -4.37 -1.73 35.09
N GLN A 172 -3.13 -1.90 34.64
CA GLN A 172 -2.09 -0.90 34.62
C GLN A 172 -1.36 -1.06 33.28
N ASP A 173 -1.28 0.02 32.50
CA ASP A 173 -0.50 -0.01 31.26
C ASP A 173 0.99 -0.15 31.62
N ASN A 174 1.45 -1.38 31.54
CA ASN A 174 2.83 -1.79 31.75
C ASN A 174 3.46 -2.25 30.42
N SER A 175 2.92 -1.79 29.27
CA SER A 175 3.47 -2.15 27.96
C SER A 175 4.93 -1.74 27.88
N LYS A 176 5.79 -2.70 27.58
CA LYS A 176 7.25 -2.47 27.55
C LYS A 176 7.63 -1.73 26.28
N GLU A 177 8.87 -1.24 26.24
CA GLU A 177 9.47 -0.89 24.95
C GLU A 177 9.45 -2.13 24.05
N ILE A 178 9.13 -1.91 22.78
CA ILE A 178 9.00 -2.99 21.81
C ILE A 178 10.39 -3.57 21.57
N ASN A 179 10.57 -4.81 22.00
CA ASN A 179 11.80 -5.57 21.79
C ASN A 179 11.43 -7.00 21.41
N MET A 180 11.32 -7.22 20.10
CA MET A 180 10.93 -8.50 19.53
C MET A 180 12.15 -9.25 19.04
N ARG A 181 12.30 -10.51 19.46
CA ARG A 181 13.41 -11.34 19.00
C ARG A 181 13.28 -11.58 17.50
N GLY A 182 14.33 -11.25 16.75
CA GLY A 182 14.39 -11.48 15.29
C GLY A 182 13.70 -10.41 14.44
N TYR A 183 12.96 -9.47 15.04
CA TYR A 183 12.41 -8.31 14.32
C TYR A 183 13.14 -7.06 14.74
N ARG A 184 13.76 -6.37 13.77
CA ARG A 184 14.41 -5.08 13.98
C ARG A 184 13.94 -4.11 12.91
N VAL A 185 13.61 -2.90 13.34
CA VAL A 185 13.37 -1.80 12.41
C VAL A 185 14.71 -1.42 11.79
N VAL A 186 14.79 -1.47 10.47
CA VAL A 186 15.97 -1.04 9.72
C VAL A 186 16.18 0.44 9.98
N LYS A 187 17.42 0.82 10.34
CA LYS A 187 17.79 2.22 10.60
C LYS A 187 18.98 2.58 9.75
N GLY A 188 18.89 3.71 9.03
CA GLY A 188 19.93 4.17 8.13
C GLY A 188 20.16 3.25 6.94
N PHE A 189 21.30 3.45 6.29
CA PHE A 189 21.71 2.80 5.06
C PHE A 189 23.23 2.78 4.97
N ASN A 190 23.79 2.02 4.04
CA ASN A 190 25.23 2.03 3.80
C ASN A 190 25.64 3.32 3.04
N ALA A 191 26.38 4.20 3.71
CA ALA A 191 26.83 5.46 3.13
C ALA A 191 27.71 5.30 1.88
N GLY A 192 28.53 4.23 1.81
CA GLY A 192 29.37 3.93 0.65
C GLY A 192 28.56 3.61 -0.60
N GLN A 193 27.45 2.87 -0.44
CA GLN A 193 26.54 2.57 -1.55
C GLN A 193 25.80 3.82 -2.04
N VAL A 194 25.43 4.73 -1.13
CA VAL A 194 24.85 6.03 -1.50
C VAL A 194 25.84 6.91 -2.28
N ILE A 195 27.12 6.90 -1.88
CA ILE A 195 28.18 7.61 -2.62
C ILE A 195 28.33 7.03 -4.03
N ALA A 196 28.47 5.70 -4.14
CA ALA A 196 28.59 5.02 -5.42
C ALA A 196 27.37 5.24 -6.33
N ALA A 197 26.16 5.26 -5.75
CA ALA A 197 24.93 5.58 -6.49
C ALA A 197 24.93 7.01 -7.00
N ALA A 198 25.36 7.99 -6.19
CA ALA A 198 25.45 9.39 -6.64
C ALA A 198 26.47 9.58 -7.76
N GLU A 199 27.64 8.93 -7.66
CA GLU A 199 28.66 8.92 -8.73
C GLU A 199 28.08 8.36 -10.03
N LEU A 200 27.44 7.19 -9.98
CA LEU A 200 26.80 6.58 -11.15
C LEU A 200 25.71 7.48 -11.76
N ILE A 201 24.87 8.11 -10.93
CA ILE A 201 23.83 9.04 -11.42
C ILE A 201 24.43 10.29 -12.08
N ASN A 202 25.55 10.80 -11.55
CA ASN A 202 26.24 11.97 -12.11
C ASN A 202 26.95 11.63 -13.44
N GLU A 203 27.42 10.39 -13.62
CA GLU A 203 28.05 9.94 -14.86
C GLU A 203 27.06 9.49 -15.95
N ALA A 204 25.81 9.18 -15.57
CA ALA A 204 24.78 8.65 -16.46
C ALA A 204 24.45 9.59 -17.62
N ARG A 205 24.31 9.03 -18.84
CA ARG A 205 23.90 9.77 -20.04
C ARG A 205 22.43 9.54 -20.38
N LYS A 206 21.89 8.37 -20.07
CA LYS A 206 20.49 7.99 -20.30
C LYS A 206 19.85 7.48 -19.00
N PRO A 207 19.85 8.25 -17.90
CA PRO A 207 19.27 7.80 -16.64
C PRO A 207 17.73 7.73 -16.72
N VAL A 208 17.14 6.78 -16.00
CA VAL A 208 15.69 6.70 -15.76
C VAL A 208 15.43 6.37 -14.29
N ILE A 209 14.47 7.08 -13.69
CA ILE A 209 13.91 6.73 -12.38
C ILE A 209 12.73 5.80 -12.59
N TYR A 210 12.78 4.65 -11.94
CA TYR A 210 11.70 3.67 -11.86
C TYR A 210 11.16 3.63 -10.43
N ALA A 211 10.04 4.32 -10.19
CA ALA A 211 9.48 4.54 -8.85
C ALA A 211 8.27 3.64 -8.55
N GLY A 212 8.21 3.08 -7.35
CA GLY A 212 7.14 2.17 -6.93
C GLY A 212 6.40 2.61 -5.67
N GLY A 213 5.64 1.67 -5.11
CA GLY A 213 4.84 1.89 -3.90
C GLY A 213 5.67 2.22 -2.67
N GLY A 214 6.96 1.85 -2.63
CA GLY A 214 7.87 2.20 -1.53
C GLY A 214 8.08 3.71 -1.39
N VAL A 215 8.03 4.47 -2.49
CA VAL A 215 8.08 5.95 -2.45
C VAL A 215 6.86 6.52 -1.73
N ILE A 216 5.68 5.94 -2.00
CA ILE A 216 4.41 6.34 -1.36
C ILE A 216 4.44 5.98 0.13
N ALA A 217 4.81 4.73 0.45
CA ALA A 217 4.85 4.22 1.82
C ALA A 217 5.81 5.03 2.71
N SER A 218 6.98 5.37 2.18
CA SER A 218 8.02 6.15 2.85
C SER A 218 7.72 7.67 2.90
N ASN A 219 6.66 8.14 2.24
CA ASN A 219 6.32 9.56 2.08
C ASN A 219 7.51 10.37 1.48
N ALA A 220 8.07 9.85 0.38
CA ALA A 220 9.30 10.33 -0.26
C ALA A 220 9.07 10.99 -1.63
N ALA A 221 7.82 11.31 -1.98
CA ALA A 221 7.47 11.89 -3.28
C ALA A 221 8.16 13.24 -3.54
N GLU A 222 8.34 14.05 -2.49
CA GLU A 222 9.02 15.33 -2.58
C GLU A 222 10.52 15.19 -2.84
N GLU A 223 11.18 14.27 -2.14
CA GLU A 223 12.59 13.96 -2.35
C GLU A 223 12.84 13.34 -3.73
N LEU A 224 11.96 12.45 -4.18
CA LEU A 224 12.00 11.87 -5.52
C LEU A 224 11.89 12.97 -6.58
N ARG A 225 10.93 13.90 -6.41
CA ARG A 225 10.75 15.04 -7.31
C ARG A 225 11.98 15.93 -7.34
N ALA A 226 12.50 16.30 -6.17
CA ALA A 226 13.69 17.14 -6.07
C ALA A 226 14.89 16.49 -6.77
N LEU A 227 15.05 15.16 -6.66
CA LEU A 227 16.13 14.43 -7.33
C LEU A 227 15.95 14.46 -8.85
N ALA A 228 14.74 14.14 -9.31
CA ALA A 228 14.39 14.12 -10.72
C ALA A 228 14.57 15.50 -11.37
N GLU A 229 14.11 16.57 -10.72
CA GLU A 229 14.23 17.94 -11.22
C GLU A 229 15.69 18.42 -11.22
N LYS A 230 16.43 18.18 -10.13
CA LYS A 230 17.82 18.63 -9.99
C LYS A 230 18.74 18.08 -11.07
N ARG A 231 18.57 16.79 -11.41
CA ARG A 231 19.39 16.11 -12.43
C ARG A 231 18.71 15.98 -13.79
N LYS A 232 17.45 16.43 -13.90
CA LYS A 232 16.57 16.25 -15.06
C LYS A 232 16.50 14.79 -15.48
N ILE A 233 16.08 13.92 -14.57
CA ILE A 233 15.95 12.48 -14.85
C ILE A 233 14.47 12.18 -15.16
N PRO A 234 14.17 11.58 -16.33
CA PRO A 234 12.83 11.07 -16.64
C PRO A 234 12.35 10.04 -15.60
N VAL A 235 11.08 10.15 -15.22
CA VAL A 235 10.47 9.34 -14.15
C VAL A 235 9.34 8.50 -14.71
N THR A 236 9.41 7.19 -14.52
CA THR A 236 8.31 6.26 -14.74
C THR A 236 7.88 5.62 -13.43
N THR A 237 6.60 5.29 -13.31
CA THR A 237 6.05 4.66 -12.09
C THR A 237 5.52 3.26 -12.36
N THR A 238 5.55 2.38 -11.35
CA THR A 238 4.66 1.20 -11.33
C THR A 238 3.20 1.65 -11.19
N LEU A 239 2.26 0.71 -11.34
CA LEU A 239 0.86 0.91 -10.94
C LEU A 239 0.73 1.39 -9.48
N MET A 240 1.52 0.80 -8.58
CA MET A 240 1.52 1.12 -7.14
C MET A 240 2.26 2.42 -6.80
N GLY A 241 3.10 2.91 -7.70
CA GLY A 241 3.84 4.17 -7.56
C GLY A 241 3.13 5.36 -8.20
N ILE A 242 1.96 5.18 -8.82
CA ILE A 242 1.20 6.29 -9.41
C ILE A 242 0.90 7.35 -8.34
N GLY A 243 1.21 8.61 -8.66
CA GLY A 243 1.14 9.74 -7.74
C GLY A 243 2.42 10.02 -6.96
N ALA A 244 3.43 9.14 -7.01
CA ALA A 244 4.76 9.42 -6.46
C ALA A 244 5.49 10.55 -7.21
N PHE A 245 5.13 10.75 -8.47
CA PHE A 245 5.58 11.86 -9.30
C PHE A 245 4.39 12.43 -10.09
N PRO A 246 4.28 13.76 -10.28
CA PRO A 246 3.10 14.34 -10.93
C PRO A 246 2.98 13.89 -12.40
N GLY A 247 1.84 13.28 -12.75
CA GLY A 247 1.64 12.68 -14.07
C GLY A 247 1.64 13.67 -15.23
N ASN A 248 1.43 14.96 -14.97
CA ASN A 248 1.50 16.04 -15.96
C ASN A 248 2.87 16.75 -16.01
N HIS A 249 3.85 16.32 -15.22
CA HIS A 249 5.19 16.89 -15.23
C HIS A 249 5.94 16.50 -16.52
N TYR A 250 6.78 17.38 -17.05
CA TYR A 250 7.46 17.14 -18.34
C TYR A 250 8.42 15.94 -18.30
N LEU A 251 9.05 15.68 -17.14
CA LEU A 251 9.87 14.48 -16.90
C LEU A 251 9.05 13.19 -16.72
N SER A 252 7.72 13.26 -16.61
CA SER A 252 6.89 12.07 -16.44
C SER A 252 6.88 11.23 -17.73
N LEU A 253 7.06 9.93 -17.56
CA LEU A 253 6.89 8.90 -18.58
C LEU A 253 5.58 8.12 -18.38
N GLY A 254 4.80 8.45 -17.35
CA GLY A 254 3.61 7.68 -16.98
C GLY A 254 3.95 6.31 -16.38
N MET A 255 3.02 5.38 -16.51
CA MET A 255 3.20 4.01 -16.02
C MET A 255 4.00 3.16 -17.03
N LEU A 256 4.92 2.31 -16.56
CA LEU A 256 5.59 1.29 -17.37
C LEU A 256 4.93 -0.10 -17.26
N GLY A 257 5.39 -1.06 -18.06
CA GLY A 257 5.02 -2.47 -17.98
C GLY A 257 4.02 -2.90 -19.06
N MET A 258 3.33 -4.00 -18.81
CA MET A 258 2.42 -4.69 -19.76
C MET A 258 1.39 -3.75 -20.42
N HIS A 259 0.82 -2.84 -19.63
CA HIS A 259 -0.13 -1.81 -20.10
C HIS A 259 0.41 -0.40 -19.89
N GLY A 260 1.73 -0.26 -19.75
CA GLY A 260 2.38 1.02 -19.63
C GLY A 260 2.44 1.79 -20.95
N THR A 261 2.97 3.00 -20.89
CA THR A 261 3.27 3.80 -22.07
C THR A 261 4.44 3.17 -22.82
N ARG A 262 4.38 3.24 -24.16
CA ARG A 262 5.44 2.66 -24.99
C ARG A 262 6.77 3.39 -24.77
N TYR A 263 6.73 4.71 -24.59
CA TYR A 263 7.91 5.53 -24.33
C TYR A 263 8.53 5.28 -22.96
N ALA A 264 7.77 4.92 -21.92
CA ALA A 264 8.34 4.45 -20.65
C ALA A 264 9.11 3.14 -20.84
N ASN A 265 8.50 2.17 -21.53
CA ASN A 265 9.15 0.87 -21.78
C ASN A 265 10.41 1.01 -22.65
N TYR A 266 10.39 1.90 -23.64
CA TYR A 266 11.58 2.21 -24.46
C TYR A 266 12.66 2.91 -23.65
N ALA A 267 12.30 3.86 -22.78
CA ALA A 267 13.25 4.50 -21.90
C ALA A 267 13.97 3.48 -21.00
N ILE A 268 13.26 2.50 -20.46
CA ILE A 268 13.85 1.40 -19.68
C ILE A 268 14.76 0.50 -20.53
N GLY A 269 14.33 0.13 -21.74
CA GLY A 269 15.14 -0.73 -22.62
C GLY A 269 16.44 -0.08 -23.11
N GLU A 270 16.44 1.25 -23.22
CA GLU A 270 17.56 2.02 -23.79
C GLU A 270 18.41 2.77 -22.74
N CYS A 271 18.01 2.77 -21.47
CA CYS A 271 18.73 3.45 -20.40
C CYS A 271 20.10 2.81 -20.12
N ASP A 272 21.05 3.63 -19.68
CA ASP A 272 22.38 3.19 -19.21
C ASP A 272 22.47 3.14 -17.67
N THR A 273 21.55 3.80 -16.98
CA THR A 273 21.43 3.78 -15.52
C THR A 273 19.96 3.75 -15.14
N LEU A 274 19.58 2.75 -14.36
CA LEU A 274 18.23 2.59 -13.84
C LEU A 274 18.24 2.79 -12.34
N LEU A 275 17.55 3.83 -11.87
CA LEU A 275 17.32 4.05 -10.44
C LEU A 275 15.96 3.46 -10.05
N ALA A 276 15.98 2.24 -9.52
CA ALA A 276 14.83 1.51 -9.02
C ALA A 276 14.55 1.88 -7.56
N VAL A 277 13.48 2.64 -7.33
CA VAL A 277 13.17 3.25 -6.02
C VAL A 277 11.87 2.67 -5.45
N GLY A 278 11.98 1.84 -4.41
CA GLY A 278 10.83 1.25 -3.72
C GLY A 278 9.98 0.36 -4.63
N VAL A 279 10.63 -0.50 -5.40
CA VAL A 279 10.04 -1.41 -6.40
C VAL A 279 10.49 -2.85 -6.15
N ARG A 280 9.64 -3.81 -6.56
CA ARG A 280 9.90 -5.25 -6.40
C ARG A 280 10.17 -6.02 -7.69
N PHE A 281 10.41 -5.31 -8.80
CA PHE A 281 10.61 -5.90 -10.14
C PHE A 281 9.59 -7.02 -10.47
N ASP A 282 8.31 -6.68 -10.38
CA ASP A 282 7.20 -7.57 -10.67
C ASP A 282 7.13 -7.95 -12.17
N ASP A 283 6.62 -9.15 -12.47
CA ASP A 283 6.55 -9.69 -13.83
C ASP A 283 5.62 -8.89 -14.76
N ARG A 284 4.61 -8.21 -14.22
CA ARG A 284 3.76 -7.27 -14.99
C ARG A 284 4.52 -6.05 -15.48
N VAL A 285 5.65 -5.74 -14.84
CA VAL A 285 6.55 -4.67 -15.27
C VAL A 285 7.69 -5.21 -16.12
N THR A 286 8.40 -6.24 -15.65
CA THR A 286 9.65 -6.68 -16.29
C THR A 286 9.41 -7.46 -17.58
N GLY A 287 8.26 -8.15 -17.70
CA GLY A 287 8.06 -9.11 -18.77
C GLY A 287 9.14 -10.18 -18.75
N LYS A 288 9.91 -10.31 -19.83
CA LYS A 288 11.08 -11.20 -19.89
C LYS A 288 12.27 -10.55 -19.19
N ILE A 289 12.66 -11.10 -18.05
CA ILE A 289 13.71 -10.54 -17.18
C ILE A 289 15.04 -10.39 -17.94
N GLU A 290 15.41 -11.34 -18.79
CA GLU A 290 16.66 -11.33 -19.55
C GLU A 290 16.73 -10.18 -20.58
N GLN A 291 15.59 -9.56 -20.88
CA GLN A 291 15.46 -8.44 -21.81
C GLN A 291 15.11 -7.13 -21.09
N PHE A 292 15.01 -7.14 -19.76
CA PHE A 292 14.67 -5.97 -18.98
C PHE A 292 15.92 -5.14 -18.68
N ALA A 293 15.90 -3.87 -19.08
CA ALA A 293 17.00 -2.91 -18.90
C ALA A 293 18.39 -3.47 -19.29
N PRO A 294 18.55 -4.06 -20.49
CA PRO A 294 19.68 -4.93 -20.84
C PRO A 294 21.05 -4.22 -20.87
N ASN A 295 21.06 -2.89 -20.95
CA ASN A 295 22.27 -2.07 -21.03
C ASN A 295 22.49 -1.21 -19.77
N ALA A 296 21.63 -1.34 -18.76
CA ALA A 296 21.61 -0.44 -17.62
C ALA A 296 22.44 -0.98 -16.46
N ARG A 297 23.16 -0.09 -15.79
CA ARG A 297 23.60 -0.33 -14.41
C ARG A 297 22.45 0.00 -13.45
N ILE A 298 22.13 -0.90 -12.55
CA ILE A 298 20.92 -0.84 -11.72
C ILE A 298 21.27 -0.47 -10.28
N ILE A 299 20.69 0.64 -9.83
CA ILE A 299 20.66 1.04 -8.42
C ILE A 299 19.29 0.64 -7.88
N HIS A 300 19.24 -0.19 -6.84
CA HIS A 300 17.98 -0.62 -6.22
C HIS A 300 17.92 -0.17 -4.78
N ILE A 301 16.94 0.68 -4.46
CA ILE A 301 16.67 1.16 -3.12
C ILE A 301 15.39 0.49 -2.62
N ASP A 302 15.51 -0.34 -1.59
CA ASP A 302 14.36 -0.96 -0.92
C ASP A 302 14.60 -1.10 0.58
N ILE A 303 13.53 -1.04 1.37
CA ILE A 303 13.60 -1.25 2.82
C ILE A 303 13.72 -2.74 3.16
N ASP A 304 13.26 -3.61 2.26
CA ASP A 304 13.25 -5.06 2.42
C ASP A 304 14.44 -5.70 1.71
N ALA A 305 15.41 -6.16 2.49
CA ALA A 305 16.59 -6.83 1.96
C ALA A 305 16.26 -8.09 1.13
N ALA A 306 15.09 -8.72 1.36
CA ALA A 306 14.66 -9.89 0.60
C ALA A 306 14.19 -9.54 -0.83
N GLU A 307 13.90 -8.27 -1.13
CA GLU A 307 13.53 -7.81 -2.46
C GLU A 307 14.74 -7.47 -3.34
N ILE A 308 15.87 -7.15 -2.71
CA ILE A 308 17.12 -6.82 -3.40
C ILE A 308 17.69 -8.08 -4.09
N GLY A 309 17.92 -8.00 -5.40
CA GLY A 309 18.52 -9.11 -6.17
C GLY A 309 17.62 -10.33 -6.35
N LYS A 310 16.32 -10.24 -5.95
CA LYS A 310 15.40 -11.39 -6.01
C LYS A 310 15.05 -11.81 -7.43
N ASN A 311 14.70 -10.83 -8.28
CA ASN A 311 14.25 -11.08 -9.66
C ASN A 311 15.24 -10.55 -10.71
N VAL A 312 15.93 -9.44 -10.41
CA VAL A 312 16.86 -8.75 -11.32
C VAL A 312 18.16 -8.54 -10.57
N GLU A 313 19.30 -8.78 -11.24
CA GLU A 313 20.63 -8.51 -10.67
C GLU A 313 20.83 -7.00 -10.48
N VAL A 314 21.44 -6.61 -9.36
CA VAL A 314 21.58 -5.20 -8.96
C VAL A 314 23.04 -4.86 -8.76
N ASP A 315 23.53 -3.82 -9.44
CA ASP A 315 24.90 -3.32 -9.28
C ASP A 315 25.12 -2.61 -7.94
N ILE A 316 24.16 -1.77 -7.53
CA ILE A 316 24.24 -0.98 -6.30
C ILE A 316 22.99 -1.23 -5.44
N PRO A 317 23.04 -2.22 -4.52
CA PRO A 317 21.90 -2.58 -3.67
C PRO A 317 21.87 -1.75 -2.39
N ILE A 318 20.96 -0.79 -2.25
CA ILE A 318 20.82 0.04 -1.05
C ILE A 318 19.63 -0.45 -0.22
N VAL A 319 19.92 -1.07 0.92
CA VAL A 319 18.89 -1.43 1.91
C VAL A 319 18.68 -0.25 2.85
N GLY A 320 17.47 0.31 2.85
CA GLY A 320 17.13 1.45 3.71
C GLY A 320 15.79 2.08 3.36
N ASP A 321 15.33 2.99 4.21
CA ASP A 321 14.11 3.75 3.93
C ASP A 321 14.34 4.68 2.72
N VAL A 322 13.41 4.64 1.77
CA VAL A 322 13.53 5.37 0.50
C VAL A 322 13.71 6.87 0.75
N LYS A 323 12.97 7.46 1.67
CA LYS A 323 13.08 8.89 2.00
C LYS A 323 14.46 9.21 2.53
N GLU A 324 14.93 8.47 3.54
CA GLU A 324 16.26 8.67 4.14
C GLU A 324 17.38 8.56 3.08
N VAL A 325 17.30 7.56 2.20
CA VAL A 325 18.29 7.35 1.13
C VAL A 325 18.25 8.49 0.11
N LEU A 326 17.06 8.93 -0.33
CA LEU A 326 16.94 10.04 -1.28
C LEU A 326 17.44 11.36 -0.67
N GLN A 327 17.17 11.63 0.61
CA GLN A 327 17.71 12.78 1.33
C GLN A 327 19.24 12.76 1.38
N ALA A 328 19.84 11.58 1.51
CA ALA A 328 21.28 11.43 1.50
C ALA A 328 21.90 11.53 0.09
N LEU A 329 21.18 11.11 -0.95
CA LEU A 329 21.60 11.27 -2.34
C LEU A 329 21.59 12.74 -2.76
N LEU A 330 20.49 13.47 -2.50
CA LEU A 330 20.24 14.83 -3.01
C LEU A 330 21.44 15.81 -2.94
N PRO A 331 22.18 15.94 -1.82
CA PRO A 331 23.34 16.83 -1.73
C PRO A 331 24.50 16.46 -2.65
N ARG A 332 24.60 15.19 -3.06
CA ARG A 332 25.70 14.64 -3.88
C ARG A 332 25.41 14.66 -5.37
N ILE A 333 24.18 14.99 -5.74
CA ILE A 333 23.74 15.00 -7.13
C ILE A 333 24.07 16.35 -7.76
N GLU A 334 24.71 16.30 -8.92
CA GLU A 334 25.08 17.48 -9.68
C GLU A 334 23.87 18.08 -10.39
N GLN A 335 23.71 19.40 -10.23
CA GLN A 335 22.64 20.14 -10.89
C GLN A 335 22.85 20.15 -12.41
N ARG A 336 21.75 19.98 -13.15
CA ARG A 336 21.73 20.05 -14.60
C ARG A 336 20.72 21.08 -15.07
N GLU A 337 21.20 22.12 -15.75
CA GLU A 337 20.37 23.25 -16.19
C GLU A 337 19.65 23.02 -17.50
N GLU A 338 20.16 22.15 -18.39
CA GLU A 338 19.65 22.00 -19.76
C GLU A 338 19.15 20.58 -20.02
N LEU A 339 18.12 20.48 -20.88
CA LEU A 339 17.68 19.19 -21.41
C LEU A 339 18.66 18.75 -22.50
N ASP A 340 19.00 17.47 -22.53
CA ASP A 340 19.97 16.91 -23.46
C ASP A 340 19.30 16.06 -24.56
N ASP A 341 20.13 15.38 -25.37
CA ASP A 341 19.64 14.53 -26.46
C ASP A 341 18.85 13.31 -25.97
N TRP A 342 19.01 12.91 -24.71
CA TRP A 342 18.18 11.85 -24.12
C TRP A 342 16.73 12.29 -23.99
N HIS A 343 16.50 13.52 -23.53
CA HIS A 343 15.17 14.11 -23.44
C HIS A 343 14.52 14.25 -24.82
N LYS A 344 15.27 14.73 -25.82
CA LYS A 344 14.76 14.82 -27.22
C LYS A 344 14.38 13.45 -27.78
N THR A 345 15.13 12.42 -27.43
CA THR A 345 14.84 11.03 -27.83
C THR A 345 13.52 10.55 -27.23
N ILE A 346 13.31 10.82 -25.94
CA ILE A 346 12.07 10.49 -25.24
C ILE A 346 10.88 11.28 -25.78
N ASP A 347 11.04 12.59 -26.01
CA ASP A 347 9.98 13.44 -26.54
C ASP A 347 9.55 12.96 -27.94
N ARG A 348 10.51 12.58 -28.80
CA ARG A 348 10.21 11.94 -30.08
C ARG A 348 9.38 10.67 -29.91
N TRP A 349 9.68 9.81 -28.92
CA TRP A 349 8.86 8.61 -28.67
C TRP A 349 7.48 8.94 -28.10
N LYS A 350 7.34 10.01 -27.32
CA LYS A 350 6.02 10.49 -26.85
C LYS A 350 5.18 10.98 -28.03
N ASP A 351 5.79 11.65 -29.00
CA ASP A 351 5.13 12.12 -30.22
C ASP A 351 4.77 10.98 -31.18
N GLU A 352 5.67 9.99 -31.34
CA GLU A 352 5.47 8.86 -32.24
C GLU A 352 4.50 7.81 -31.68
N TYR A 353 4.51 7.63 -30.35
CA TYR A 353 3.73 6.61 -29.65
C TYR A 353 2.91 7.18 -28.48
N PRO A 354 2.04 8.19 -28.72
CA PRO A 354 1.15 8.69 -27.69
C PRO A 354 0.14 7.60 -27.32
N MET A 355 -0.44 7.73 -26.11
CA MET A 355 -1.65 6.98 -25.80
C MET A 355 -2.77 7.49 -26.69
N TYR A 356 -3.42 6.59 -27.41
CA TYR A 356 -4.53 6.91 -28.29
C TYR A 356 -5.66 5.91 -28.11
N TYR A 357 -6.88 6.40 -28.34
CA TYR A 357 -8.07 5.55 -28.47
C TYR A 357 -8.92 6.08 -29.62
N GLY A 358 -9.62 5.16 -30.31
CA GLY A 358 -10.41 5.48 -31.50
C GLY A 358 -11.67 6.30 -31.20
N ALA A 359 -12.35 6.72 -32.26
CA ALA A 359 -13.64 7.40 -32.15
C ALA A 359 -14.72 6.45 -31.59
N ALA A 360 -15.64 6.99 -30.79
CA ALA A 360 -16.78 6.24 -30.30
C ALA A 360 -17.72 5.85 -31.46
N SER A 361 -18.31 4.65 -31.37
CA SER A 361 -19.48 4.33 -32.21
C SER A 361 -20.66 5.23 -31.84
N GLN A 362 -21.56 5.48 -32.79
CA GLN A 362 -22.75 6.31 -32.56
C GLN A 362 -23.53 5.85 -31.31
N GLY A 363 -23.78 6.79 -30.40
CA GLY A 363 -24.52 6.54 -29.15
C GLY A 363 -23.72 5.85 -28.04
N ARG A 364 -22.40 5.64 -28.20
CA ARG A 364 -21.52 5.08 -27.16
C ARG A 364 -20.50 6.10 -26.68
N ILE A 365 -19.93 5.86 -25.50
CA ILE A 365 -18.86 6.66 -24.92
C ILE A 365 -17.62 5.77 -24.80
N MET A 366 -16.45 6.29 -25.19
CA MET A 366 -15.19 5.59 -24.97
C MET A 366 -14.83 5.63 -23.48
N PRO A 367 -14.49 4.50 -22.85
CA PRO A 367 -14.20 4.48 -21.42
C PRO A 367 -12.98 5.34 -21.04
N GLN A 368 -11.97 5.42 -21.92
CA GLN A 368 -10.82 6.32 -21.76
C GLN A 368 -11.27 7.79 -21.66
N HIS A 369 -12.24 8.18 -22.49
CA HIS A 369 -12.79 9.54 -22.47
C HIS A 369 -13.48 9.88 -21.16
N ILE A 370 -14.14 8.91 -20.52
CA ILE A 370 -14.75 9.09 -19.20
C ILE A 370 -13.67 9.43 -18.17
N VAL A 371 -12.56 8.68 -18.16
CA VAL A 371 -11.43 8.93 -17.25
C VAL A 371 -10.81 10.31 -17.47
N GLU A 372 -10.60 10.71 -18.74
CA GLU A 372 -10.10 12.05 -19.07
C GLU A 372 -11.05 13.14 -18.59
N LYS A 373 -12.37 12.95 -18.73
CA LYS A 373 -13.35 13.92 -18.24
C LYS A 373 -13.40 13.99 -16.72
N ILE A 374 -13.23 12.88 -16.02
CA ILE A 374 -13.05 12.88 -14.57
C ILE A 374 -11.81 13.73 -14.23
N TYR A 375 -10.67 13.51 -14.90
CA TYR A 375 -9.48 14.32 -14.69
C TYR A 375 -9.70 15.81 -14.99
N ASP A 376 -10.36 16.17 -16.09
CA ASP A 376 -10.64 17.57 -16.45
C ASP A 376 -11.45 18.28 -15.36
N LEU A 377 -12.43 17.58 -14.77
CA LEU A 377 -13.34 18.11 -13.75
C LEU A 377 -12.71 18.16 -12.36
N THR A 378 -11.89 17.18 -11.99
CA THR A 378 -11.24 17.12 -10.68
C THR A 378 -9.85 17.75 -10.67
N ARG A 379 -9.30 18.05 -11.84
CA ARG A 379 -7.93 18.55 -12.05
C ARG A 379 -6.87 17.69 -11.37
N GLY A 380 -7.08 16.38 -11.26
CA GLY A 380 -6.15 15.47 -10.59
C GLY A 380 -6.14 15.56 -9.06
N GLU A 381 -7.12 16.24 -8.45
CA GLU A 381 -7.21 16.42 -6.99
C GLU A 381 -8.02 15.34 -6.29
N ALA A 382 -8.87 14.61 -7.02
CA ALA A 382 -9.66 13.51 -6.46
C ALA A 382 -8.78 12.31 -6.11
N ILE A 383 -9.20 11.58 -5.08
CA ILE A 383 -8.76 10.22 -4.80
C ILE A 383 -9.55 9.30 -5.74
N ILE A 384 -8.85 8.50 -6.53
CA ILE A 384 -9.44 7.51 -7.42
C ILE A 384 -9.22 6.14 -6.80
N THR A 385 -10.32 5.43 -6.57
CA THR A 385 -10.29 3.99 -6.34
C THR A 385 -10.63 3.28 -7.63
N THR A 386 -10.16 2.05 -7.78
CA THR A 386 -10.53 1.25 -8.94
C THR A 386 -10.85 -0.17 -8.55
N GLU A 387 -11.87 -0.68 -9.21
CA GLU A 387 -12.01 -2.11 -9.39
C GLU A 387 -10.93 -2.66 -10.34
N VAL A 388 -10.75 -3.99 -10.38
CA VAL A 388 -9.74 -4.64 -11.23
C VAL A 388 -10.31 -4.99 -12.61
N GLY A 389 -9.55 -4.71 -13.67
CA GLY A 389 -9.95 -4.95 -15.06
C GLY A 389 -9.44 -3.89 -16.04
N GLN A 390 -10.10 -3.75 -17.19
CA GLN A 390 -9.74 -2.72 -18.17
C GLN A 390 -9.94 -1.30 -17.61
N ASN A 391 -10.98 -1.09 -16.82
CA ASN A 391 -11.27 0.16 -16.10
C ASN A 391 -10.08 0.60 -15.23
N GLN A 392 -9.41 -0.34 -14.55
CA GLN A 392 -8.21 -0.10 -13.74
C GLN A 392 -7.07 0.47 -14.58
N MET A 393 -6.82 -0.17 -15.74
CA MET A 393 -5.74 0.23 -16.63
C MET A 393 -6.03 1.58 -17.27
N TRP A 394 -7.28 1.84 -17.68
CA TRP A 394 -7.65 3.14 -18.21
C TRP A 394 -7.57 4.25 -17.15
N ALA A 395 -7.94 3.98 -15.91
CA ALA A 395 -7.73 4.91 -14.80
C ALA A 395 -6.24 5.24 -14.62
N ALA A 396 -5.38 4.22 -14.61
CA ALA A 396 -3.93 4.39 -14.49
C ALA A 396 -3.29 5.13 -15.68
N GLN A 397 -3.80 4.91 -16.90
CA GLN A 397 -3.28 5.49 -18.13
C GLN A 397 -3.74 6.95 -18.35
N TYR A 398 -5.03 7.22 -18.17
CA TYR A 398 -5.64 8.47 -18.65
C TYR A 398 -5.91 9.49 -17.55
N TYR A 399 -5.87 9.12 -16.27
CA TYR A 399 -5.97 10.08 -15.16
C TYR A 399 -4.57 10.56 -14.76
N LYS A 400 -4.35 11.88 -14.74
CA LYS A 400 -3.03 12.45 -14.39
C LYS A 400 -2.99 12.82 -12.90
N PHE A 401 -2.55 11.86 -12.09
CA PHE A 401 -2.41 12.02 -10.64
C PHE A 401 -1.35 13.06 -10.27
N LYS A 402 -1.67 13.94 -9.33
CA LYS A 402 -0.77 15.01 -8.86
C LYS A 402 -0.06 14.69 -7.55
N TYR A 403 -0.70 13.91 -6.69
CA TYR A 403 -0.29 13.72 -5.30
C TYR A 403 -0.15 12.24 -4.97
N PRO A 404 0.75 11.86 -4.04
CA PRO A 404 0.79 10.50 -3.52
C PRO A 404 -0.54 10.17 -2.82
N ARG A 405 -0.82 8.87 -2.64
CA ARG A 405 -2.03 8.38 -1.93
C ARG A 405 -3.35 8.81 -2.57
N THR A 406 -3.35 9.01 -3.89
CA THR A 406 -4.56 9.37 -4.66
C THR A 406 -5.00 8.31 -5.66
N PHE A 407 -4.20 7.27 -5.88
CA PHE A 407 -4.57 6.11 -6.68
C PHE A 407 -4.59 4.88 -5.79
N LEU A 408 -5.79 4.37 -5.53
CA LEU A 408 -6.04 3.26 -4.61
C LEU A 408 -6.57 2.09 -5.42
N THR A 409 -5.70 1.10 -5.63
CA THR A 409 -6.04 -0.08 -6.41
C THR A 409 -5.42 -1.32 -5.79
N SER A 410 -6.09 -2.47 -5.94
CA SER A 410 -5.47 -3.77 -5.70
C SER A 410 -4.53 -4.11 -6.87
N GLY A 411 -3.22 -4.11 -6.61
CA GLY A 411 -2.19 -4.35 -7.64
C GLY A 411 -1.72 -5.80 -7.67
N GLY A 412 -1.03 -6.23 -6.61
CA GLY A 412 -0.36 -7.53 -6.53
C GLY A 412 -1.33 -8.71 -6.59
N LEU A 413 -2.41 -8.70 -5.81
CA LEU A 413 -3.39 -9.79 -5.84
C LEU A 413 -4.45 -9.61 -6.94
N GLY A 414 -4.71 -8.38 -7.37
CA GLY A 414 -5.72 -8.10 -8.39
C GLY A 414 -7.16 -8.47 -7.98
N THR A 415 -7.56 -8.14 -6.75
CA THR A 415 -8.88 -8.45 -6.19
C THR A 415 -10.01 -7.59 -6.77
N MET A 416 -10.92 -8.21 -7.52
CA MET A 416 -12.21 -7.61 -7.91
C MET A 416 -13.12 -7.45 -6.67
N GLY A 417 -13.93 -6.39 -6.61
CA GLY A 417 -14.73 -6.01 -5.43
C GLY A 417 -13.98 -5.14 -4.42
N TYR A 418 -12.79 -4.66 -4.79
CA TYR A 418 -11.93 -3.83 -3.93
C TYR A 418 -12.35 -2.35 -3.94
N GLY A 419 -12.66 -1.82 -5.12
CA GLY A 419 -12.75 -0.39 -5.42
C GLY A 419 -13.79 0.31 -4.56
N PHE A 420 -15.02 -0.21 -4.55
CA PHE A 420 -16.12 0.44 -3.82
C PHE A 420 -15.92 0.48 -2.29
N PRO A 421 -15.60 -0.62 -1.60
CA PRO A 421 -15.27 -0.54 -0.17
C PRO A 421 -14.05 0.34 0.12
N ALA A 422 -13.01 0.28 -0.70
CA ALA A 422 -11.83 1.14 -0.55
C ALA A 422 -12.19 2.64 -0.69
N ALA A 423 -13.15 2.98 -1.56
CA ALA A 423 -13.65 4.35 -1.71
C ALA A 423 -14.32 4.85 -0.41
N ILE A 424 -15.11 4.00 0.24
CA ILE A 424 -15.73 4.30 1.53
C ILE A 424 -14.64 4.60 2.56
N GLY A 425 -13.65 3.71 2.67
CA GLY A 425 -12.51 3.88 3.57
C GLY A 425 -11.74 5.17 3.35
N ALA A 426 -11.41 5.46 2.09
CA ALA A 426 -10.74 6.68 1.69
C ALA A 426 -11.57 7.93 2.02
N LYS A 427 -12.89 7.90 1.80
CA LYS A 427 -13.77 9.03 2.10
C LYS A 427 -13.88 9.29 3.61
N VAL A 428 -13.90 8.23 4.41
CA VAL A 428 -13.88 8.34 5.87
C VAL A 428 -12.55 8.96 6.35
N GLY A 429 -11.42 8.54 5.80
CA GLY A 429 -10.10 9.06 6.16
C GLY A 429 -9.77 10.44 5.59
N CYS A 430 -10.41 10.84 4.50
CA CYS A 430 -10.20 12.10 3.78
C CYS A 430 -11.55 12.78 3.45
N PRO A 431 -12.31 13.25 4.46
CA PRO A 431 -13.68 13.71 4.28
C PRO A 431 -13.83 14.90 3.32
N ASP A 432 -12.80 15.74 3.22
CA ASP A 432 -12.85 16.96 2.39
C ASP A 432 -12.45 16.71 0.93
N ARG A 433 -11.92 15.53 0.60
CA ARG A 433 -11.48 15.22 -0.77
C ARG A 433 -12.60 14.55 -1.57
N PRO A 434 -12.73 14.86 -2.87
CA PRO A 434 -13.53 14.05 -3.77
C PRO A 434 -12.93 12.64 -3.85
N VAL A 435 -13.78 11.62 -3.73
CA VAL A 435 -13.41 10.21 -3.90
C VAL A 435 -14.28 9.64 -5.01
N ILE A 436 -13.67 9.03 -6.01
CA ILE A 436 -14.36 8.48 -7.18
C ILE A 436 -13.90 7.05 -7.37
N ASP A 437 -14.85 6.13 -7.38
CA ASP A 437 -14.61 4.74 -7.75
C ASP A 437 -14.84 4.54 -9.25
N ILE A 438 -13.79 4.17 -9.98
CA ILE A 438 -13.87 3.83 -11.40
C ILE A 438 -14.07 2.32 -11.48
N ALA A 439 -15.33 1.91 -11.50
CA ALA A 439 -15.73 0.52 -11.39
C ALA A 439 -16.01 -0.16 -12.74
N GLY A 440 -15.57 -1.41 -12.85
CA GLY A 440 -16.08 -2.35 -13.85
C GLY A 440 -17.36 -3.02 -13.36
N ASP A 441 -18.28 -3.33 -14.26
CA ASP A 441 -19.61 -3.90 -13.97
C ASP A 441 -19.53 -5.28 -13.30
N GLY A 442 -18.60 -6.14 -13.72
CA GLY A 442 -18.38 -7.43 -13.07
C GLY A 442 -17.78 -7.30 -11.66
N SER A 443 -16.88 -6.35 -11.46
CA SER A 443 -16.16 -6.18 -10.19
C SER A 443 -17.03 -5.52 -9.13
N ILE A 444 -17.80 -4.48 -9.49
CA ILE A 444 -18.68 -3.81 -8.53
C ILE A 444 -19.72 -4.76 -7.95
N GLN A 445 -20.20 -5.73 -8.74
CA GLN A 445 -21.17 -6.74 -8.29
C GLN A 445 -20.65 -7.61 -7.14
N MET A 446 -19.32 -7.75 -6.98
CA MET A 446 -18.74 -8.58 -5.91
C MET A 446 -18.92 -7.98 -4.52
N ASN A 447 -18.99 -6.65 -4.40
CA ASN A 447 -19.21 -5.94 -3.13
C ASN A 447 -20.21 -4.78 -3.29
N ILE A 448 -21.33 -5.01 -3.98
CA ILE A 448 -22.35 -3.97 -4.23
C ILE A 448 -23.28 -3.73 -3.03
N GLN A 449 -23.33 -4.68 -2.09
CA GLN A 449 -24.13 -4.62 -0.86
C GLN A 449 -23.70 -3.50 0.08
#